data_AF-A0A944T109-F1
#
_entry.id   AF-A0A944T109-F1
#
_cell.length_a   1.000
_cell.length_b   1.000
_cell.length_c   1.000
_cell.angle_alpha   90.00
_cell.angle_beta   90.00
_cell.angle_gamma   90.00
#
_symmetry.space_group_name_H-M   'P 1'
#
loop_
_entity.id
_entity.type
_entity.pdbx_description
1 polymer ?
#
loop_
_entity_poly.entity_id
_entity_poly.type
_entity_poly.pdbx_seq_one_letter_code
_entity_poly.pdbx_strand_id
1 'polypeptide(L)'
;MSLENAEEQLRKSREVERSRESKESKESKESEMSAEDKAAATMERADFLVKEVKSGKQQIQNIVIHMQQVMQTIQALRKQLQIQSDDTTGSVEQDKKQVENLKKKIAEHKDEILKMKDELIKAQVDQIKKDEGATLSDQQMQEQAEEMVSRIMEEVEK
;
A
#
# COMPACT_ATOMS: atom_id res chain seq x y z
N MET A 1 -10.70 64.33 26.01
CA MET A 1 -9.80 63.22 25.62
C MET A 1 -9.98 62.14 26.67
N SER A 2 -10.82 61.16 26.32
CA SER A 2 -11.62 60.34 27.23
C SER A 2 -10.80 59.24 27.91
N LEU A 3 -11.12 58.96 29.19
CA LEU A 3 -10.57 57.86 30.00
C LEU A 3 -10.66 56.48 29.29
N GLU A 4 -11.64 56.35 28.41
CA GLU A 4 -11.91 55.17 27.57
C GLU A 4 -10.72 54.78 26.66
N ASN A 5 -9.98 55.77 26.12
CA ASN A 5 -8.81 55.50 25.28
C ASN A 5 -7.61 54.96 26.08
N ALA A 6 -7.52 55.26 27.38
CA ALA A 6 -6.42 54.81 28.22
C ALA A 6 -6.60 53.35 28.66
N GLU A 7 -7.84 52.93 28.94
CA GLU A 7 -8.15 51.54 29.30
C GLU A 7 -7.96 50.58 28.11
N GLU A 8 -8.28 51.02 26.90
CA GLU A 8 -8.12 50.21 25.69
C GLU A 8 -6.64 49.97 25.35
N GLN A 9 -5.77 50.97 25.56
CA GLN A 9 -4.33 50.81 25.39
C GLN A 9 -3.71 49.86 26.44
N LEU A 10 -4.21 49.88 27.68
CA LEU A 10 -3.76 48.97 28.75
C LEU A 10 -4.19 47.52 28.52
N ARG A 11 -5.38 47.28 27.94
CA ARG A 11 -5.82 45.94 27.55
C ARG A 11 -4.97 45.38 26.42
N LYS A 12 -4.71 46.19 25.39
CA LYS A 12 -3.93 45.79 24.22
C LYS A 12 -2.48 45.46 24.56
N SER A 13 -1.87 46.17 25.50
CA SER A 13 -0.50 45.90 25.96
C SER A 13 -0.39 44.59 26.75
N ARG A 14 -1.35 44.29 27.65
CA ARG A 14 -1.39 43.00 28.38
C ARG A 14 -1.61 41.78 27.49
N GLU A 15 -2.39 41.92 26.43
CA GLU A 15 -2.65 40.83 25.48
C GLU A 15 -1.41 40.49 24.63
N VAL A 16 -0.62 41.52 24.28
CA VAL A 16 0.64 41.36 23.56
C VAL A 16 1.71 40.72 24.46
N GLU A 17 1.79 41.07 25.74
CA GLU A 17 2.71 40.41 26.70
C GLU A 17 2.38 38.94 26.91
N ARG A 18 1.10 38.59 27.12
CA ARG A 18 0.66 37.18 27.26
C ARG A 18 0.95 36.35 26.01
N SER A 19 0.85 36.97 24.84
CA SER A 19 1.15 36.33 23.55
C SER A 19 2.65 36.12 23.33
N ARG A 20 3.52 36.92 23.95
CA ARG A 20 4.99 36.71 23.93
C ARG A 20 5.42 35.63 24.91
N GLU A 21 4.92 35.66 26.13
CA GLU A 21 5.23 34.69 27.19
C GLU A 21 4.81 33.25 26.79
N SER A 22 3.68 33.12 26.09
CA SER A 22 3.18 31.84 25.56
C SER A 22 4.00 31.29 24.38
N LYS A 23 4.71 32.16 23.64
CA LYS A 23 5.57 31.76 22.51
C LYS A 23 6.98 31.36 22.99
N GLU A 24 7.57 32.11 23.92
CA GLU A 24 8.86 31.75 24.53
C GLU A 24 8.78 30.43 25.31
N SER A 25 7.64 30.13 25.94
CA SER A 25 7.41 28.85 26.65
C SER A 25 7.27 27.63 25.73
N LYS A 26 6.96 27.84 24.44
CA LYS A 26 6.87 26.76 23.44
C LYS A 26 8.19 26.50 22.73
N GLU A 27 8.93 27.55 22.38
CA GLU A 27 10.28 27.41 21.79
C GLU A 27 11.26 26.72 22.77
N SER A 28 11.11 26.96 24.07
CA SER A 28 11.99 26.36 25.09
C SER A 28 11.78 24.84 25.29
N LYS A 29 10.61 24.28 24.90
CA LYS A 29 10.32 22.84 25.05
C LYS A 29 10.67 21.99 23.82
N GLU A 30 10.77 22.60 22.64
CA GLU A 30 11.19 21.87 21.43
C GLU A 30 12.71 21.70 21.34
N SER A 31 13.49 22.53 22.06
CA SER A 31 14.95 22.47 22.09
C SER A 31 15.53 21.39 23.01
N GLU A 32 14.73 20.72 23.86
CA GLU A 32 15.22 19.78 24.89
C GLU A 32 14.70 18.34 24.73
N MET A 33 14.43 17.88 23.50
CA MET A 33 14.37 16.42 23.30
C MET A 33 15.79 15.86 23.38
N SER A 34 16.09 15.13 24.46
CA SER A 34 17.35 14.40 24.62
C SER A 34 17.56 13.46 23.42
N ALA A 35 18.82 13.26 23.03
CA ALA A 35 19.18 12.33 21.95
C ALA A 35 18.64 10.91 22.20
N GLU A 36 18.45 10.54 23.47
CA GLU A 36 17.86 9.26 23.89
C GLU A 36 16.39 9.13 23.55
N ASP A 37 15.58 10.19 23.67
CA ASP A 37 14.15 10.14 23.32
C ASP A 37 13.94 10.05 21.80
N LYS A 38 14.80 10.72 21.04
CA LYS A 38 14.82 10.60 19.57
C LYS A 38 15.28 9.22 19.14
N ALA A 39 16.28 8.64 19.82
CA ALA A 39 16.75 7.29 19.53
C ALA A 39 15.68 6.24 19.87
N ALA A 40 15.00 6.38 21.00
CA ALA A 40 13.92 5.49 21.43
C ALA A 40 12.72 5.52 20.46
N ALA A 41 12.28 6.70 20.03
CA ALA A 41 11.21 6.84 19.05
C ALA A 41 11.59 6.27 17.67
N THR A 42 12.86 6.39 17.28
CA THR A 42 13.38 5.80 16.04
C THR A 42 13.45 4.28 16.13
N MET A 43 13.88 3.73 17.27
CA MET A 43 13.87 2.28 17.54
C MET A 43 12.45 1.71 17.54
N GLU A 44 11.49 2.39 18.17
CA GLU A 44 10.09 1.95 18.21
C GLU A 44 9.47 1.96 16.80
N ARG A 45 9.78 2.97 15.98
CA ARG A 45 9.40 2.99 14.55
C ARG A 45 10.03 1.86 13.76
N ALA A 46 11.31 1.55 14.01
CA ALA A 46 11.98 0.45 13.33
C ALA A 46 11.34 -0.90 13.69
N ASP A 47 11.03 -1.14 14.96
CA ASP A 47 10.35 -2.37 15.41
C ASP A 47 8.93 -2.50 14.82
N PHE A 48 8.22 -1.39 14.67
CA PHE A 48 6.91 -1.38 14.02
C PHE A 48 7.02 -1.72 12.52
N LEU A 49 7.97 -1.10 11.81
CA LEU A 49 8.23 -1.38 10.39
C LEU A 49 8.63 -2.84 10.18
N VAL A 50 9.45 -3.42 11.05
CA VAL A 50 9.82 -4.85 10.97
C VAL A 50 8.60 -5.75 11.13
N LYS A 51 7.66 -5.41 12.02
CA LYS A 51 6.40 -6.15 12.18
C LYS A 51 5.50 -6.02 10.96
N GLU A 52 5.39 -4.83 10.36
CA GLU A 52 4.60 -4.62 9.15
C GLU A 52 5.19 -5.34 7.93
N VAL A 53 6.50 -5.28 7.74
CA VAL A 53 7.19 -6.03 6.67
C VAL A 53 6.96 -7.53 6.83
N LYS A 54 7.00 -8.04 8.07
CA LYS A 54 6.72 -9.46 8.34
C LYS A 54 5.26 -9.82 8.05
N SER A 55 4.32 -8.94 8.38
CA SER A 55 2.90 -9.12 8.08
C SER A 55 2.62 -9.09 6.56
N GLY A 56 3.19 -8.12 5.85
CA GLY A 56 3.10 -8.02 4.39
C GLY A 56 3.72 -9.23 3.68
N LYS A 57 4.87 -9.71 4.15
CA LYS A 57 5.50 -10.95 3.66
C LYS A 57 4.59 -12.16 3.84
N GLN A 58 3.89 -12.26 4.97
CA GLN A 58 2.95 -13.34 5.23
C GLN A 58 1.73 -13.28 4.29
N GLN A 59 1.23 -12.07 4.01
CA GLN A 59 0.13 -11.87 3.07
C GLN A 59 0.54 -12.25 1.64
N ILE A 60 1.75 -11.87 1.21
CA ILE A 60 2.30 -12.27 -0.09
C ILE A 60 2.42 -13.80 -0.17
N GLN A 61 2.97 -14.46 0.86
CA GLN A 61 3.05 -15.93 0.88
C GLN A 61 1.68 -16.61 0.73
N ASN A 62 0.65 -16.07 1.38
CA ASN A 62 -0.71 -16.60 1.25
C ASN A 62 -1.26 -16.42 -0.17
N ILE A 63 -1.02 -15.26 -0.80
CA ILE A 63 -1.43 -14.99 -2.19
C ILE A 63 -0.78 -15.99 -3.14
N VAL A 64 0.51 -16.27 -2.98
CA VAL A 64 1.28 -17.21 -3.80
C VAL A 64 0.71 -18.63 -3.70
N ILE A 65 0.41 -19.09 -2.48
CA ILE A 65 -0.19 -20.41 -2.26
C ILE A 65 -1.54 -20.50 -2.98
N HIS A 66 -2.37 -19.46 -2.91
CA HIS A 66 -3.64 -19.42 -3.62
C HIS A 66 -3.45 -19.41 -5.15
N MET A 67 -2.46 -18.71 -5.68
CA MET A 67 -2.13 -18.76 -7.11
C MET A 67 -1.75 -20.18 -7.56
N GLN A 68 -0.90 -20.87 -6.80
CA GLN A 68 -0.53 -22.26 -7.14
C GLN A 68 -1.76 -23.20 -7.14
N GLN A 69 -2.67 -23.03 -6.17
CA GLN A 69 -3.93 -23.80 -6.13
C GLN A 69 -4.81 -23.53 -7.36
N VAL A 70 -4.89 -22.28 -7.81
CA VAL A 70 -5.62 -21.90 -9.03
C VAL A 70 -4.95 -22.52 -10.26
N MET A 71 -3.62 -22.47 -10.36
CA MET A 71 -2.89 -23.10 -11.48
C MET A 71 -3.09 -24.61 -11.56
N GLN A 72 -3.05 -25.31 -10.42
CA GLN A 72 -3.33 -26.75 -10.35
C GLN A 72 -4.76 -27.07 -10.77
N THR A 73 -5.72 -26.25 -10.35
CA THR A 73 -7.14 -26.37 -10.74
C THR A 73 -7.31 -26.18 -12.25
N ILE A 74 -6.63 -25.20 -12.84
CA ILE A 74 -6.62 -24.98 -14.30
C ILE A 74 -6.01 -26.18 -15.03
N GLN A 75 -4.91 -26.75 -14.54
CA GLN A 75 -4.31 -27.94 -15.15
C GLN A 75 -5.23 -29.17 -15.06
N ALA A 76 -5.91 -29.36 -13.94
CA ALA A 76 -6.89 -30.44 -13.77
C ALA A 76 -8.07 -30.28 -14.73
N LEU A 77 -8.62 -29.07 -14.86
CA LEU A 77 -9.67 -28.75 -15.82
C LEU A 77 -9.23 -29.00 -17.28
N ARG A 78 -8.00 -28.61 -17.63
CA ARG A 78 -7.43 -28.88 -18.96
C ARG A 78 -7.29 -30.37 -19.25
N LYS A 79 -6.85 -31.17 -18.27
CA LYS A 79 -6.78 -32.63 -18.41
C LYS A 79 -8.16 -33.25 -18.55
N GLN A 80 -9.13 -32.80 -17.76
CA GLN A 80 -10.52 -33.27 -17.86
C GLN A 80 -11.13 -32.96 -19.23
N LEU A 81 -10.87 -31.77 -19.77
CA LEU A 81 -11.26 -31.38 -21.13
C LEU A 81 -10.56 -32.22 -22.21
N GLN A 82 -9.27 -32.55 -22.03
CA GLN A 82 -8.55 -33.42 -22.98
C GLN A 82 -9.08 -34.86 -22.98
N ILE A 83 -9.45 -35.40 -21.83
CA ILE A 83 -9.95 -36.78 -21.67
C ILE A 83 -11.35 -36.96 -22.29
N GLN A 84 -12.15 -35.90 -22.40
CA GLN A 84 -13.51 -35.96 -22.97
C GLN A 84 -13.54 -35.91 -24.52
N SER A 85 -12.39 -35.79 -25.18
CA SER A 85 -12.32 -35.69 -26.65
C SER A 85 -12.69 -36.99 -27.38
N ASP A 86 -12.69 -38.14 -26.69
CA ASP A 86 -12.85 -39.47 -27.32
C ASP A 86 -14.28 -40.03 -27.31
N ASP A 87 -15.24 -39.45 -26.59
CA ASP A 87 -16.59 -40.02 -26.51
C ASP A 87 -17.74 -38.99 -26.67
N THR A 88 -18.49 -39.16 -27.77
CA THR A 88 -19.90 -38.79 -28.01
C THR A 88 -20.27 -37.37 -28.51
N THR A 89 -20.87 -37.35 -29.70
CA THR A 89 -21.28 -36.21 -30.53
C THR A 89 -22.44 -35.35 -30.00
N GLY A 90 -23.08 -35.71 -28.88
CA GLY A 90 -24.03 -34.84 -28.16
C GLY A 90 -23.35 -33.88 -27.18
N SER A 91 -22.10 -34.18 -26.78
CA SER A 91 -21.31 -33.42 -25.81
C SER A 91 -20.74 -32.12 -26.40
N VAL A 92 -20.41 -32.10 -27.70
CA VAL A 92 -19.63 -31.02 -28.33
C VAL A 92 -20.27 -29.63 -28.23
N GLU A 93 -21.61 -29.49 -28.30
CA GLU A 93 -22.28 -28.19 -28.10
C GLU A 93 -22.30 -27.74 -26.64
N GLN A 94 -22.47 -28.67 -25.70
CA GLN A 94 -22.33 -28.39 -24.27
C GLN A 94 -20.88 -28.05 -23.92
N ASP A 95 -19.93 -28.76 -24.51
CA ASP A 95 -18.49 -28.53 -24.32
C ASP A 95 -18.06 -27.20 -24.92
N LYS A 96 -18.57 -26.82 -26.09
CA LYS A 96 -18.36 -25.46 -26.64
C LYS A 96 -18.86 -24.39 -25.67
N LYS A 97 -20.05 -24.58 -25.09
CA LYS A 97 -20.62 -23.63 -24.13
C LYS A 97 -19.83 -23.61 -22.81
N GLN A 98 -19.35 -24.75 -22.35
CA GLN A 98 -18.47 -24.81 -21.18
C GLN A 98 -17.12 -24.15 -21.46
N VAL A 99 -16.52 -24.37 -22.62
CA VAL A 99 -15.26 -23.74 -23.04
C VAL A 99 -15.42 -22.23 -23.15
N GLU A 100 -16.52 -21.73 -23.71
CA GLU A 100 -16.86 -20.30 -23.72
C GLU A 100 -16.94 -19.73 -22.29
N ASN A 101 -17.65 -20.41 -21.39
CA ASN A 101 -17.76 -20.00 -19.99
C ASN A 101 -16.40 -20.01 -19.29
N LEU A 102 -15.57 -21.03 -19.53
CA LEU A 102 -14.23 -21.13 -18.96
C LEU A 102 -13.31 -20.03 -19.51
N LYS A 103 -13.37 -19.73 -20.81
CA LYS A 103 -12.65 -18.60 -21.41
C LYS A 103 -13.06 -17.28 -20.78
N LYS A 104 -14.36 -17.07 -20.54
CA LYS A 104 -14.86 -15.87 -19.86
C LYS A 104 -14.31 -15.76 -18.44
N LYS A 105 -14.36 -16.84 -17.66
CA LYS A 105 -13.78 -16.87 -16.31
C LYS A 105 -12.28 -16.62 -16.31
N ILE A 106 -11.55 -17.18 -17.27
CA ILE A 106 -10.11 -16.92 -17.43
C ILE A 106 -9.85 -15.44 -17.72
N ALA A 107 -10.66 -14.80 -18.58
CA ALA A 107 -10.55 -13.37 -18.84
C ALA A 107 -10.86 -12.54 -17.59
N GLU A 108 -11.92 -12.86 -16.87
CA GLU A 108 -12.29 -12.19 -15.61
C GLU A 108 -11.15 -12.29 -14.57
N HIS A 109 -10.59 -13.49 -14.37
CA HIS A 109 -9.46 -13.67 -13.45
C HIS A 109 -8.18 -12.97 -13.92
N LYS A 110 -7.94 -12.91 -15.24
CA LYS A 110 -6.81 -12.15 -15.78
C LYS A 110 -6.95 -10.65 -15.50
N ASP A 111 -8.15 -10.11 -15.68
CA ASP A 111 -8.43 -8.70 -15.40
C ASP A 111 -8.32 -8.38 -13.91
N GLU A 112 -8.76 -9.31 -13.05
CA GLU A 112 -8.60 -9.21 -11.60
C GLU A 112 -7.13 -9.18 -11.18
N ILE A 113 -6.30 -10.06 -11.76
CA ILE A 113 -4.85 -10.06 -11.52
C ILE A 113 -4.21 -8.74 -11.97
N LEU A 114 -4.59 -8.20 -13.12
CA LEU A 114 -4.08 -6.90 -13.59
C LEU A 114 -4.47 -5.77 -12.64
N LYS A 115 -5.71 -5.74 -12.15
CA LYS A 115 -6.15 -4.77 -11.15
C LYS A 115 -5.36 -4.89 -9.85
N MET A 116 -5.15 -6.12 -9.36
CA MET A 116 -4.33 -6.35 -8.17
C MET A 116 -2.88 -5.89 -8.37
N LYS A 117 -2.30 -6.09 -9.56
CA LYS A 117 -0.98 -5.55 -9.91
C LYS A 117 -0.96 -4.02 -9.83
N ASP A 118 -1.96 -3.36 -10.41
CA ASP A 118 -2.06 -1.90 -10.38
C ASP A 118 -2.26 -1.35 -8.95
N GLU A 119 -3.06 -2.04 -8.13
CA GLU A 119 -3.24 -1.72 -6.71
C GLU A 119 -1.94 -1.91 -5.93
N LEU A 120 -1.17 -2.96 -6.23
CA LEU A 120 0.13 -3.21 -5.61
C LEU A 120 1.14 -2.11 -5.97
N ILE A 121 1.18 -1.68 -7.23
CA ILE A 121 2.03 -0.56 -7.68
C ILE A 121 1.64 0.72 -6.91
N LYS A 122 0.35 1.04 -6.81
CA LYS A 122 -0.11 2.22 -6.06
C LYS A 122 0.27 2.16 -4.59
N ALA A 123 0.05 1.01 -3.94
CA ALA A 123 0.44 0.80 -2.56
C ALA A 123 1.95 0.98 -2.36
N GLN A 124 2.75 0.50 -3.31
CA GLN A 124 4.21 0.65 -3.28
C GLN A 124 4.65 2.11 -3.49
N VAL A 125 4.01 2.86 -4.39
CA VAL A 125 4.26 4.30 -4.56
C VAL A 125 3.90 5.07 -3.28
N ASP A 126 2.75 4.78 -2.66
CA ASP A 126 2.34 5.40 -1.40
C ASP A 126 3.30 5.08 -0.26
N GLN A 127 3.88 3.87 -0.25
CA GLN A 127 4.90 3.47 0.71
C GLN A 127 6.21 4.25 0.48
N ILE A 128 6.70 4.34 -0.75
CA ILE A 128 7.90 5.12 -1.11
C ILE A 128 7.72 6.59 -0.71
N LYS A 129 6.54 7.19 -0.97
CA LYS A 129 6.20 8.56 -0.56
C LYS A 129 6.26 8.78 0.95
N LYS A 130 5.85 7.77 1.74
CA LYS A 130 5.89 7.84 3.21
C LYS A 130 7.30 7.66 3.77
N ASP A 131 8.11 6.81 3.16
CA ASP A 131 9.42 6.41 3.68
C ASP A 131 10.54 7.38 3.27
N GLU A 132 10.56 7.86 2.02
CA GLU A 132 11.66 8.70 1.50
C GLU A 132 11.34 10.21 1.49
N GLY A 133 10.09 10.58 1.80
CA GLY A 133 9.59 11.95 1.61
C GLY A 133 9.61 12.38 0.14
N ALA A 134 9.27 13.64 -0.16
CA ALA A 134 9.17 14.18 -1.53
C ALA A 134 10.53 14.37 -2.25
N THR A 135 11.48 13.44 -2.06
CA THR A 135 12.84 13.50 -2.61
C THR A 135 12.93 12.95 -4.04
N LEU A 136 12.04 12.03 -4.41
CA LEU A 136 11.90 11.51 -5.78
C LEU A 136 10.76 12.20 -6.51
N SER A 137 10.90 12.37 -7.83
CA SER A 137 9.78 12.80 -8.66
C SER A 137 8.71 11.71 -8.75
N ASP A 138 7.44 12.10 -8.96
CA ASP A 138 6.33 11.14 -9.09
C ASP A 138 6.60 10.06 -10.16
N GLN A 139 7.31 10.42 -11.22
CA GLN A 139 7.66 9.51 -12.30
C GLN A 139 8.71 8.47 -11.88
N GLN A 140 9.69 8.86 -11.06
CA GLN A 140 10.72 7.96 -10.54
C GLN A 140 10.17 6.99 -9.49
N MET A 141 9.22 7.44 -8.66
CA MET A 141 8.55 6.57 -7.68
C MET A 141 7.70 5.50 -8.38
N GLN A 142 7.05 5.87 -9.49
CA GLN A 142 6.25 4.95 -10.29
C GLN A 142 7.12 3.87 -10.95
N GLU A 143 8.24 4.24 -11.58
CA GLU A 143 9.17 3.28 -12.18
C GLU A 143 9.77 2.31 -11.14
N GLN A 144 10.18 2.81 -9.97
CA GLN A 144 10.67 1.96 -8.89
C GLN A 144 9.60 0.99 -8.36
N ALA A 145 8.37 1.46 -8.19
CA ALA A 145 7.26 0.61 -7.77
C ALA A 145 6.97 -0.50 -8.78
N GLU A 146 6.95 -0.18 -10.08
CA GLU A 146 6.76 -1.15 -11.16
C GLU A 146 7.89 -2.19 -11.21
N GLU A 147 9.14 -1.76 -11.00
CA GLU A 147 10.31 -2.64 -10.99
C GLU A 147 10.30 -3.58 -9.76
N MET A 148 9.95 -3.07 -8.57
CA MET A 148 9.80 -3.89 -7.36
C MET A 148 8.68 -4.93 -7.50
N VAL A 149 7.52 -4.51 -8.01
CA VAL A 149 6.40 -5.42 -8.26
C VAL A 149 6.77 -6.48 -9.29
N SER A 150 7.51 -6.12 -10.35
CA SER A 150 7.97 -7.08 -11.35
C SER A 150 8.93 -8.12 -10.76
N ARG A 151 9.88 -7.71 -9.91
CA ARG A 151 10.77 -8.67 -9.20
C ARG A 151 10.00 -9.60 -8.26
N ILE A 152 9.04 -9.06 -7.51
CA ILE A 152 8.18 -9.88 -6.63
C ILE A 152 7.42 -10.92 -7.45
N MET A 153 6.91 -10.54 -8.62
CA MET A 153 6.25 -11.48 -9.52
C MET A 153 7.20 -12.55 -10.09
N GLU A 154 8.43 -12.20 -10.46
CA GLU A 154 9.43 -13.16 -10.95
C GLU A 154 9.91 -14.15 -9.88
N GLU A 155 10.05 -13.71 -8.62
CA GLU A 155 10.40 -14.61 -7.49
C GLU A 155 9.30 -15.64 -7.21
N VAL A 156 8.05 -15.32 -7.53
CA VAL A 156 6.88 -16.16 -7.32
C VAL A 156 6.69 -17.20 -8.43
N GLU A 157 7.19 -16.93 -9.64
CA GLU A 157 7.11 -17.86 -10.78
C GLU A 157 8.19 -18.98 -10.76
N LYS A 158 9.19 -18.91 -9.87
CA LYS A 158 10.22 -19.94 -9.67
C LYS A 158 9.80 -21.04 -8.69
#